data_AF-A0A379SBF8-F1
#
_entry.id   AF-A0A379SBF8-F1
#
_cell.length_a   1.000
_cell.length_b   1.000
_cell.length_c   1.000
_cell.angle_alpha   90.00
_cell.angle_beta   90.00
_cell.angle_gamma   90.00
#
_symmetry.space_group_name_H-M   'P 1'
#
loop_
_entity.id
_entity.type
_entity.pdbx_description
1 polymer ?
#
loop_
_entity_poly.entity_id
_entity_poly.type
_entity_poly.pdbx_seq_one_letter_code
_entity_poly.pdbx_strand_id
1 'polypeptide(L)'
;MATKLQDENTPCLAATPSEPRPTVLVFDSGVGGLSVYDEIRRLLPDLHYIYAFDNVAFPYGEKSETFIVERVVEIVTAVQQRYPLSLAVIACNTASTVSLPALREKFAFPVVGVVPAIKPAARLTANGVVGLLATRATVKRPYTHELIARFANECQIAMLGSAELVELAEAKLHGDSVSLEELRRILRPWLRMPEPPDTVVLGCTHFPLLRDELLQSPA
;
A
#
# COMPACT_ATOMS: atom_id res chain seq x y z
N MET A 1 43.98 30.67 -15.42
CA MET A 1 43.54 31.59 -14.35
C MET A 1 43.16 30.75 -13.15
N ALA A 2 43.92 30.90 -12.06
CA ALA A 2 43.79 30.12 -10.84
C ALA A 2 42.46 30.42 -10.13
N THR A 3 41.76 29.37 -9.73
CA THR A 3 40.59 29.43 -8.83
C THR A 3 41.07 29.89 -7.45
N LYS A 4 40.64 31.07 -7.01
CA LYS A 4 40.86 31.54 -5.63
C LYS A 4 40.09 30.61 -4.67
N LEU A 5 40.79 30.10 -3.66
CA LEU A 5 40.17 29.46 -2.50
C LEU A 5 39.35 30.53 -1.75
N GLN A 6 38.10 30.22 -1.42
CA GLN A 6 37.27 31.03 -0.53
C GLN A 6 37.58 30.57 0.90
N ASP A 7 38.17 31.45 1.70
CA ASP A 7 38.74 31.14 3.03
C ASP A 7 37.75 31.22 4.20
N GLU A 8 36.45 31.42 3.96
CA GLU A 8 35.48 31.51 5.06
C GLU A 8 34.22 30.67 4.81
N ASN A 9 34.06 29.62 5.62
CA ASN A 9 32.79 28.95 5.77
C ASN A 9 31.82 29.92 6.44
N THR A 10 30.78 30.36 5.73
CA THR A 10 29.61 31.00 6.36
C THR A 10 28.98 29.98 7.31
N PRO A 11 29.00 30.17 8.64
CA PRO A 11 28.27 29.29 9.53
C PRO A 11 26.79 29.45 9.22
N CYS A 12 26.11 28.34 8.96
CA CYS A 12 24.66 28.31 8.85
C CYS A 12 24.09 28.96 10.13
N LEU A 13 23.16 29.91 9.98
CA LEU A 13 22.45 30.49 11.11
C LEU A 13 21.90 29.36 11.97
N ALA A 14 22.02 29.49 13.30
CA ALA A 14 21.50 28.50 14.23
C ALA A 14 20.05 28.14 13.84
N ALA A 15 19.81 26.87 13.56
CA ALA A 15 18.49 26.39 13.16
C ALA A 15 17.48 26.84 14.21
N THR A 16 16.50 27.65 13.81
CA THR A 16 15.40 28.00 14.68
C THR A 16 14.69 26.68 15.02
N PRO A 17 14.54 26.32 16.31
CA PRO A 17 13.82 25.10 16.65
C PRO A 17 12.40 25.23 16.11
N SER A 18 12.01 24.40 15.14
CA SER A 18 10.60 24.32 14.77
C SER A 18 9.85 23.72 15.96
N GLU A 19 8.61 24.15 16.17
CA GLU A 19 7.65 23.42 17.01
C GLU A 19 7.75 21.91 16.70
N PRO A 20 7.77 21.04 17.72
CA PRO A 20 7.87 19.60 17.50
C PRO A 20 6.62 19.12 16.78
N ARG A 21 6.81 18.68 15.52
CA ARG A 21 5.73 18.12 14.70
C ARG A 21 5.47 16.67 15.08
N PRO A 22 4.21 16.21 15.15
CA PRO A 22 3.91 14.80 15.36
C PRO A 22 4.60 13.96 14.29
N THR A 23 5.29 12.89 14.70
CA THR A 23 5.99 11.99 13.79
C THR A 23 5.09 10.83 13.41
N VAL A 24 4.82 10.66 12.12
CA VAL A 24 4.00 9.58 11.57
C VAL A 24 4.90 8.61 10.80
N LEU A 25 4.84 7.34 11.19
CA LEU A 25 5.43 6.25 10.42
C LEU A 25 4.41 5.80 9.36
N VAL A 26 4.82 5.77 8.09
CA VAL A 26 4.13 5.03 7.03
C VAL A 26 5.00 3.82 6.68
N PHE A 27 4.47 2.62 6.90
CA PHE A 27 5.16 1.36 6.65
C PHE A 27 4.50 0.56 5.53
N ASP A 28 5.29 0.08 4.58
CA ASP A 28 4.85 -0.83 3.52
C ASP A 28 5.84 -2.00 3.34
N SER A 29 5.43 -3.06 2.64
CA SER A 29 6.37 -4.13 2.28
C SER A 29 7.36 -3.71 1.19
N GLY A 30 7.02 -2.68 0.39
CA GLY A 30 7.86 -2.19 -0.69
C GLY A 30 7.62 -0.71 -0.99
N VAL A 31 7.77 -0.33 -2.26
CA VAL A 31 7.59 1.06 -2.72
C VAL A 31 6.13 1.40 -3.03
N GLY A 32 5.25 0.41 -3.21
CA GLY A 32 3.84 0.63 -3.51
C GLY A 32 3.12 1.52 -2.48
N GLY A 33 3.53 1.44 -1.21
CA GLY A 33 2.98 2.28 -0.14
C GLY A 33 3.16 3.79 -0.31
N LEU A 34 4.01 4.23 -1.24
CA LEU A 34 4.15 5.64 -1.58
C LEU A 34 2.83 6.26 -2.05
N SER A 35 1.97 5.50 -2.72
CA SER A 35 0.62 5.96 -3.11
C SER A 35 -0.23 6.37 -1.92
N VAL A 36 -0.14 5.63 -0.80
CA VAL A 36 -0.84 5.93 0.46
C VAL A 36 -0.18 7.11 1.15
N TYR A 37 1.16 7.14 1.19
CA TYR A 37 1.92 8.25 1.76
C TYR A 37 1.60 9.58 1.07
N ASP A 38 1.56 9.62 -0.26
CA ASP A 38 1.32 10.84 -1.03
C ASP A 38 -0.06 11.43 -0.73
N GLU A 39 -1.08 10.59 -0.61
CA GLU A 39 -2.43 11.03 -0.26
C GLU A 39 -2.51 11.55 1.18
N ILE A 40 -1.85 10.87 2.12
CA ILE A 40 -1.79 11.33 3.52
C ILE A 40 -1.07 12.68 3.61
N ARG A 41 0.08 12.82 2.94
CA ARG A 41 0.88 14.05 2.94
C ARG A 41 0.12 15.21 2.29
N ARG A 42 -0.65 14.95 1.23
CA ARG A 42 -1.48 15.96 0.56
C ARG A 42 -2.55 16.54 1.51
N LEU A 43 -3.14 15.69 2.35
CA LEU A 43 -4.16 16.09 3.31
C LEU A 43 -3.58 16.69 4.61
N LEU A 44 -2.39 16.25 5.01
CA LEU A 44 -1.74 16.63 6.29
C LEU A 44 -0.27 17.05 6.06
N PRO A 45 -0.01 18.14 5.31
CA PRO A 45 1.34 18.49 4.85
C PRO A 45 2.33 18.86 5.98
N ASP A 46 1.81 19.24 7.15
CA ASP A 46 2.60 19.78 8.25
C ASP A 46 3.13 18.71 9.23
N LEU A 47 2.88 17.43 8.98
CA LEU A 47 3.41 16.34 9.82
C LEU A 47 4.85 15.99 9.46
N HIS A 48 5.58 15.41 10.43
CA HIS A 48 6.89 14.82 10.16
C HIS A 48 6.70 13.36 9.77
N TYR A 49 7.09 12.98 8.56
CA TYR A 49 6.89 11.63 8.03
C TYR A 49 8.17 10.81 8.04
N ILE A 50 8.05 9.57 8.50
CA ILE A 50 9.04 8.52 8.27
C ILE A 50 8.39 7.50 7.37
N TYR A 51 8.94 7.30 6.18
CA TYR A 51 8.56 6.19 5.31
C TYR A 51 9.57 5.05 5.52
N ALA A 52 9.08 3.86 5.86
CA ALA A 52 9.91 2.66 5.98
C ALA A 52 9.32 1.52 5.15
N PHE A 53 10.17 0.76 4.50
CA PHE A 53 9.76 -0.41 3.75
C PHE A 53 10.76 -1.55 3.88
N ASP A 54 10.26 -2.79 3.84
CA ASP A 54 11.08 -3.99 4.01
C ASP A 54 11.41 -4.67 2.68
N ASN A 55 12.29 -4.04 1.91
CA ASN A 55 12.70 -4.57 0.60
C ASN A 55 13.35 -5.96 0.70
N VAL A 56 13.92 -6.31 1.86
CA VAL A 56 14.61 -7.60 2.07
C VAL A 56 13.62 -8.76 2.11
N ALA A 57 12.44 -8.57 2.72
CA ALA A 57 11.42 -9.62 2.80
C ALA A 57 10.25 -9.43 1.83
N PHE A 58 10.34 -8.44 0.93
CA PHE A 58 9.41 -8.28 -0.18
C PHE A 58 9.44 -9.52 -1.12
N PRO A 59 8.29 -9.94 -1.68
CA PRO A 59 6.93 -9.49 -1.40
C PRO A 59 6.31 -10.21 -0.18
N TYR A 60 5.55 -9.48 0.63
CA TYR A 60 4.86 -10.06 1.80
C TYR A 60 3.72 -11.00 1.41
N GLY A 61 3.18 -10.88 0.19
CA GLY A 61 2.12 -11.76 -0.32
C GLY A 61 2.49 -13.23 -0.39
N GLU A 62 3.77 -13.58 -0.20
CA GLU A 62 4.30 -14.95 -0.28
C GLU A 62 4.82 -15.47 1.06
N LYS A 63 4.73 -14.67 2.12
CA LYS A 63 5.25 -15.01 3.45
C LYS A 63 4.14 -15.53 4.35
N SER A 64 4.52 -16.31 5.37
CA SER A 64 3.57 -16.78 6.39
C SER A 64 3.08 -15.63 7.27
N GLU A 65 1.91 -15.78 7.88
CA GLU A 65 1.34 -14.75 8.74
C GLU A 65 2.23 -14.46 9.95
N THR A 66 2.71 -15.51 10.62
CA THR A 66 3.63 -15.40 11.75
C THR A 66 4.89 -14.60 11.38
N PHE A 67 5.49 -14.90 10.23
CA PHE A 67 6.65 -14.17 9.75
C PHE A 67 6.34 -12.68 9.56
N ILE A 68 5.23 -12.35 8.89
CA ILE A 68 4.84 -10.95 8.65
C ILE A 68 4.59 -10.22 9.98
N VAL A 69 3.89 -10.85 10.93
CA VAL A 69 3.60 -10.24 12.23
C VAL A 69 4.90 -9.94 12.99
N GLU A 70 5.77 -10.94 13.15
CA GLU A 70 7.06 -10.79 13.83
C GLU A 70 7.91 -9.70 13.18
N ARG A 71 8.03 -9.75 11.85
CA ARG A 71 8.85 -8.84 11.07
C ARG A 71 8.36 -7.38 11.15
N VAL A 72 7.05 -7.16 11.00
CA VAL A 72 6.48 -5.80 11.08
C VAL A 72 6.60 -5.25 12.50
N VAL A 73 6.37 -6.08 13.52
CA VAL A 73 6.57 -5.68 14.92
C VAL A 73 8.02 -5.30 15.18
N GLU A 74 8.99 -6.05 14.68
CA GLU A 74 10.42 -5.76 14.79
C GLU A 74 10.75 -4.40 14.15
N ILE A 75 10.32 -4.16 12.91
CA ILE A 75 10.60 -2.92 12.18
C ILE A 75 9.97 -1.71 12.87
N VAL A 76 8.70 -1.77 13.25
CA VAL A 76 8.02 -0.67 13.95
C VAL A 76 8.70 -0.39 15.30
N THR A 77 9.15 -1.44 16.01
CA THR A 77 9.92 -1.30 17.25
C THR A 77 11.24 -0.56 17.01
N ALA A 78 11.99 -0.95 15.98
CA ALA A 78 13.28 -0.34 15.66
C ALA A 78 13.13 1.14 15.23
N VAL A 79 12.06 1.49 14.52
CA VAL A 79 11.75 2.90 14.19
C VAL A 79 11.38 3.68 15.45
N GLN A 80 10.49 3.14 16.30
CA GLN A 80 10.06 3.80 17.54
C GLN A 80 11.23 4.06 18.51
N GLN A 81 12.22 3.17 18.56
CA GLN A 81 13.41 3.36 19.40
C GLN A 81 14.29 4.54 18.95
N ARG A 82 14.23 4.90 17.67
CA ARG A 82 15.00 6.02 17.10
C ARG A 82 14.20 7.31 17.06
N TYR A 83 12.89 7.20 16.86
CA TYR A 83 12.00 8.34 16.68
C TYR A 83 10.71 8.15 17.50
N PRO A 84 10.30 9.11 18.34
CA PRO A 84 9.06 9.01 19.08
C PRO A 84 7.85 9.14 18.13
N LEU A 85 7.22 8.02 17.79
CA LEU A 85 6.07 8.00 16.88
C LEU A 85 4.81 8.46 17.60
N SER A 86 4.05 9.33 16.93
CA SER A 86 2.71 9.75 17.32
C SER A 86 1.62 8.88 16.69
N LEU A 87 1.92 8.22 15.57
CA LEU A 87 1.02 7.37 14.80
C LEU A 87 1.84 6.42 13.92
N ALA A 88 1.36 5.18 13.72
CA ALA A 88 1.83 4.33 12.63
C ALA A 88 0.70 3.99 11.66
N VAL A 89 0.98 4.12 10.38
CA VAL A 89 0.14 3.71 9.26
C VAL A 89 0.79 2.52 8.58
N ILE A 90 0.12 1.38 8.60
CA ILE A 90 0.49 0.19 7.83
C ILE A 90 -0.18 0.33 6.46
N ALA A 91 0.58 0.80 5.48
CA ALA A 91 0.11 1.02 4.12
C ALA A 91 -0.01 -0.28 3.34
N CYS A 92 0.75 -1.32 3.67
CA CYS A 92 0.64 -2.61 2.98
C CYS A 92 -0.68 -3.30 3.34
N ASN A 93 -1.55 -3.58 2.35
CA ASN A 93 -2.79 -4.33 2.58
C ASN A 93 -2.50 -5.70 3.22
N THR A 94 -1.52 -6.43 2.70
CA THR A 94 -1.17 -7.77 3.21
C THR A 94 -0.68 -7.69 4.67
N ALA A 95 0.19 -6.74 5.01
CA ALA A 95 0.63 -6.54 6.39
C ALA A 95 -0.52 -6.12 7.30
N SER A 96 -1.34 -5.15 6.87
CA SER A 96 -2.47 -4.63 7.65
C SER A 96 -3.44 -5.72 8.08
N THR A 97 -3.75 -6.65 7.18
CA THR A 97 -4.70 -7.74 7.48
C THR A 97 -4.20 -8.74 8.53
N VAL A 98 -2.91 -8.74 8.88
CA VAL A 98 -2.34 -9.70 9.85
C VAL A 98 -1.69 -9.05 11.06
N SER A 99 -1.01 -7.91 10.90
CA SER A 99 -0.17 -7.33 11.96
C SER A 99 -0.89 -6.33 12.84
N LEU A 100 -2.05 -5.80 12.41
CA LEU A 100 -2.77 -4.77 13.18
C LEU A 100 -3.11 -5.17 14.62
N PRO A 101 -3.60 -6.39 14.92
CA PRO A 101 -3.86 -6.78 16.31
C PRO A 101 -2.61 -6.71 17.19
N ALA A 102 -1.52 -7.35 16.75
CA ALA A 102 -0.26 -7.39 17.50
C ALA A 102 0.37 -6.00 17.68
N LEU A 103 0.29 -5.14 16.66
CA LEU A 103 0.79 -3.77 16.74
C LEU A 103 -0.02 -2.93 17.72
N ARG A 104 -1.35 -3.05 17.72
CA ARG A 104 -2.24 -2.31 18.64
C ARG A 104 -2.12 -2.78 20.09
N GLU A 105 -1.78 -4.05 20.30
CA GLU A 105 -1.50 -4.59 21.63
C GLU A 105 -0.15 -4.08 22.16
N LYS A 106 0.87 -4.02 21.30
CA LYS A 106 2.23 -3.67 21.71
C LYS A 106 2.48 -2.18 21.90
N PHE A 107 1.91 -1.32 21.04
CA PHE A 107 2.24 0.09 20.99
C PHE A 107 1.12 0.96 21.57
N ALA A 108 1.49 1.96 22.38
CA ALA A 108 0.54 2.90 22.98
C ALA A 108 0.03 3.97 22.00
N PHE A 109 0.81 4.29 20.95
CA PHE A 109 0.36 5.20 19.90
C PHE A 109 -0.64 4.49 18.97
N PRO A 110 -1.56 5.23 18.32
CA PRO A 110 -2.54 4.61 17.44
C PRO A 110 -1.88 3.93 16.23
N VAL A 111 -2.44 2.78 15.85
CA VAL A 111 -2.02 2.05 14.64
C VAL A 111 -3.20 1.90 13.69
N VAL A 112 -3.04 2.51 12.51
CA VAL A 112 -3.99 2.49 11.41
C VAL A 112 -3.43 1.58 10.32
N GLY A 113 -4.29 0.80 9.67
CA GLY A 113 -3.89 0.03 8.50
C GLY A 113 -4.91 0.21 7.40
N VAL A 114 -4.52 -0.16 6.19
CA VAL A 114 -5.41 -0.13 5.03
C VAL A 114 -6.03 -1.50 4.80
N VAL A 115 -7.21 -1.51 4.21
CA VAL A 115 -7.91 -2.73 3.82
C VAL A 115 -8.48 -2.55 2.42
N PRO A 116 -8.74 -3.64 1.67
CA PRO A 116 -9.39 -3.52 0.38
C PRO A 116 -10.69 -2.69 0.47
N ALA A 117 -10.87 -1.74 -0.44
CA ALA A 117 -11.98 -0.80 -0.47
C ALA A 117 -13.31 -1.44 -0.94
N ILE A 118 -13.69 -2.59 -0.35
CA ILE A 118 -14.86 -3.39 -0.73
C ILE A 118 -16.16 -2.62 -0.45
N LYS A 119 -16.29 -2.02 0.73
CA LYS A 119 -17.50 -1.27 1.13
C LYS A 119 -17.86 -0.13 0.16
N PRO A 120 -16.95 0.78 -0.23
CA PRO A 120 -17.29 1.79 -1.21
C PRO A 120 -17.55 1.19 -2.59
N ALA A 121 -16.81 0.18 -3.03
CA ALA A 121 -17.04 -0.46 -4.33
C ALA A 121 -18.43 -1.10 -4.44
N ALA A 122 -18.89 -1.80 -3.40
CA ALA A 122 -20.24 -2.36 -3.32
C ALA A 122 -21.35 -1.30 -3.42
N ARG A 123 -21.07 -0.06 -3.03
CA ARG A 123 -22.01 1.07 -3.15
C ARG A 123 -21.96 1.77 -4.52
N LEU A 124 -20.88 1.59 -5.26
CA LEU A 124 -20.63 2.28 -6.53
C LEU A 124 -21.00 1.43 -7.74
N THR A 125 -20.99 0.10 -7.61
CA THR A 125 -21.36 -0.80 -8.72
C THR A 125 -22.81 -0.57 -9.17
N ALA A 126 -23.00 -0.51 -10.49
CA ALA A 126 -24.28 -0.40 -11.14
C ALA A 126 -24.83 -1.78 -11.56
N ASN A 127 -23.95 -2.72 -11.93
CA ASN A 127 -24.33 -4.07 -12.33
C ASN A 127 -24.29 -5.09 -11.18
N GLY A 128 -23.86 -4.67 -9.98
CA GLY A 128 -23.76 -5.53 -8.80
C GLY A 128 -22.55 -6.47 -8.81
N VAL A 129 -21.64 -6.36 -9.79
CA VAL A 129 -20.42 -7.16 -9.91
C VAL A 129 -19.20 -6.30 -9.61
N VAL A 130 -18.51 -6.63 -8.50
CA VAL A 130 -17.31 -5.92 -8.05
C VAL A 130 -16.09 -6.82 -8.19
N GLY A 131 -15.04 -6.30 -8.83
CA GLY A 131 -13.77 -6.98 -9.00
C GLY A 131 -12.85 -6.66 -7.84
N LEU A 132 -12.25 -7.67 -7.20
CA LEU A 132 -11.17 -7.46 -6.22
C LEU A 132 -9.85 -7.93 -6.82
N LEU A 133 -9.01 -6.99 -7.27
CA LEU A 133 -7.61 -7.24 -7.61
C LEU A 133 -6.80 -7.15 -6.32
N ALA A 134 -6.19 -8.25 -5.86
CA ALA A 134 -5.23 -8.19 -4.76
C ALA A 134 -4.10 -9.21 -4.94
N THR A 135 -3.19 -9.30 -3.97
CA THR A 135 -2.21 -10.41 -3.95
C THR A 135 -2.91 -11.74 -3.67
N ARG A 136 -2.29 -12.86 -4.07
CA ARG A 136 -2.84 -14.21 -3.83
C ARG A 136 -3.08 -14.49 -2.34
N ALA A 137 -2.24 -13.97 -1.46
CA ALA A 137 -2.48 -14.04 -0.02
C ALA A 137 -3.74 -13.26 0.35
N THR A 138 -3.81 -11.97 -0.01
CA THR A 138 -4.94 -11.11 0.39
C THR A 138 -6.30 -11.67 -0.04
N VAL A 139 -6.43 -12.24 -1.26
CA VAL A 139 -7.72 -12.82 -1.69
C VAL A 139 -8.12 -14.08 -0.93
N LYS A 140 -7.18 -14.83 -0.36
CA LYS A 140 -7.43 -16.07 0.41
C LYS A 140 -7.66 -15.81 1.91
N ARG A 141 -7.47 -14.57 2.38
CA ARG A 141 -7.47 -14.27 3.81
C ARG A 141 -8.87 -14.30 4.40
N PRO A 142 -9.06 -14.89 5.60
CA PRO A 142 -10.33 -14.82 6.33
C PRO A 142 -10.85 -13.39 6.48
N TYR A 143 -9.95 -12.45 6.81
CA TYR A 143 -10.28 -11.04 6.93
C TYR A 143 -10.92 -10.43 5.67
N THR A 144 -10.44 -10.80 4.47
CA THR A 144 -11.03 -10.34 3.21
C THR A 144 -12.44 -10.90 3.04
N HIS A 145 -12.64 -12.19 3.35
CA HIS A 145 -13.96 -12.80 3.31
C HIS A 145 -14.94 -12.19 4.32
N GLU A 146 -14.48 -11.84 5.52
CA GLU A 146 -15.27 -11.11 6.53
C GLU A 146 -15.69 -9.73 6.04
N LEU A 147 -14.78 -8.98 5.39
CA LEU A 147 -15.12 -7.69 4.78
C LEU A 147 -16.19 -7.82 3.69
N ILE A 148 -16.06 -8.84 2.84
CA ILE A 148 -17.06 -9.15 1.79
C ILE A 148 -18.41 -9.46 2.44
N ALA A 149 -18.45 -10.40 3.38
CA ALA A 149 -19.67 -10.81 4.06
C ALA A 149 -20.37 -9.64 4.79
N ARG A 150 -19.59 -8.72 5.35
CA ARG A 150 -20.12 -7.59 6.10
C ARG A 150 -20.61 -6.42 5.24
N PHE A 151 -19.98 -6.19 4.08
CA PHE A 151 -20.18 -4.94 3.33
C PHE A 151 -20.63 -5.11 1.88
N ALA A 152 -20.64 -6.33 1.34
CA ALA A 152 -20.97 -6.59 -0.05
C ALA A 152 -21.83 -7.86 -0.21
N ASN A 153 -22.72 -8.11 0.74
CA ASN A 153 -23.67 -9.24 0.72
C ASN A 153 -24.67 -9.18 -0.45
N GLU A 154 -24.90 -8.00 -1.01
CA GLU A 154 -25.79 -7.76 -2.16
C GLU A 154 -25.05 -7.72 -3.50
N CYS A 155 -23.72 -7.91 -3.50
CA CYS A 155 -22.90 -7.86 -4.71
C CYS A 155 -22.20 -9.21 -4.97
N GLN A 156 -21.98 -9.52 -6.24
CA GLN A 156 -21.06 -10.58 -6.63
C GLN A 156 -19.62 -10.05 -6.58
N ILE A 157 -18.80 -10.58 -5.66
CA ILE A 157 -17.37 -10.24 -5.60
C ILE A 157 -16.56 -11.22 -6.45
N ALA A 158 -16.07 -10.76 -7.60
CA ALA A 158 -15.13 -11.49 -8.45
C ALA A 158 -13.69 -11.24 -7.95
N MET A 159 -13.09 -12.19 -7.25
CA MET A 159 -11.72 -12.03 -6.72
C MET A 159 -10.67 -12.52 -7.71
N LEU A 160 -9.58 -11.77 -7.86
CA LEU A 160 -8.44 -12.15 -8.68
C LEU A 160 -7.14 -11.83 -7.94
N GLY A 161 -6.42 -12.89 -7.58
CA GLY A 161 -5.13 -12.82 -6.91
C GLY A 161 -3.98 -12.85 -7.90
N SER A 162 -3.18 -11.79 -8.00
CA SER A 162 -2.05 -11.72 -8.95
C SER A 162 -0.75 -11.28 -8.28
N ALA A 163 0.28 -12.13 -8.40
CA ALA A 163 1.67 -11.75 -8.09
C ALA A 163 2.33 -11.09 -9.32
N GLU A 164 1.99 -11.56 -10.52
CA GLU A 164 2.44 -11.01 -11.81
C GLU A 164 2.10 -9.52 -11.94
N LEU A 165 0.95 -9.09 -11.40
CA LEU A 165 0.55 -7.67 -11.42
C LEU A 165 1.41 -6.81 -10.48
N VAL A 166 1.98 -7.40 -9.42
CA VAL A 166 2.96 -6.72 -8.56
C VAL A 166 4.28 -6.55 -9.31
N GLU A 167 4.72 -7.59 -10.01
CA GLU A 167 5.94 -7.56 -10.83
C GLU A 167 5.84 -6.52 -11.95
N LEU A 168 4.70 -6.44 -12.65
CA LEU A 168 4.45 -5.40 -13.67
C LEU A 168 4.50 -3.99 -13.09
N ALA A 169 3.96 -3.79 -11.89
CA ALA A 169 3.97 -2.49 -11.23
C ALA A 169 5.40 -2.09 -10.79
N GLU A 170 6.19 -3.03 -10.27
CA GLU A 170 7.60 -2.79 -9.92
C GLU A 170 8.43 -2.48 -11.17
N ALA A 171 8.26 -3.24 -12.26
CA ALA A 171 8.93 -2.96 -13.53
C ALA A 171 8.59 -1.54 -14.04
N LYS A 172 7.32 -1.12 -13.97
CA LYS A 172 6.91 0.25 -14.32
C LYS A 172 7.62 1.30 -13.47
N LEU A 173 7.78 1.08 -12.16
CA LEU A 173 8.52 1.99 -11.28
C LEU A 173 10.01 2.07 -11.63
N HIS A 174 10.58 1.00 -12.18
CA HIS A 174 11.93 0.99 -12.71
C HIS A 174 12.07 1.65 -14.09
N GLY A 175 10.96 2.10 -14.68
CA GLY A 175 10.93 2.79 -15.97
C GLY A 175 10.60 1.89 -17.16
N ASP A 176 10.27 0.62 -16.93
CA ASP A 176 9.88 -0.30 -18.00
C ASP A 176 8.45 -0.02 -18.49
N SER A 177 8.20 -0.32 -19.76
CA SER A 177 6.85 -0.27 -20.31
C SER A 177 6.01 -1.46 -19.84
N VAL A 178 4.76 -1.23 -19.47
CA VAL A 178 3.83 -2.30 -19.10
C VAL A 178 3.21 -2.91 -20.36
N SER A 179 3.26 -4.24 -20.49
CA SER A 179 2.61 -4.97 -21.57
C SER A 179 1.09 -5.05 -21.37
N LEU A 180 0.33 -4.37 -22.24
CA LEU A 180 -1.13 -4.47 -22.23
C LEU A 180 -1.63 -5.89 -22.56
N GLU A 181 -0.87 -6.67 -23.33
CA GLU A 181 -1.21 -8.07 -23.61
C GLU A 181 -1.12 -8.92 -22.35
N GLU A 182 -0.07 -8.71 -21.56
CA GLU A 182 0.10 -9.42 -20.29
C GLU A 182 -0.97 -9.02 -19.28
N LEU A 183 -1.29 -7.72 -19.21
CA LEU A 183 -2.39 -7.24 -18.37
C LEU A 183 -3.73 -7.90 -18.76
N ARG A 184 -4.06 -7.95 -20.06
CA ARG A 184 -5.25 -8.66 -20.56
C ARG A 184 -5.24 -10.14 -20.23
N ARG A 185 -4.07 -10.80 -20.30
CA ARG A 185 -3.92 -12.21 -19.92
C ARG A 185 -4.25 -12.41 -18.44
N ILE A 186 -3.74 -11.54 -17.56
CA ILE A 186 -4.01 -11.58 -16.12
C ILE A 186 -5.50 -11.37 -15.86
N LEU A 187 -6.13 -10.37 -16.50
CA LEU A 187 -7.54 -10.02 -16.31
C LEU A 187 -8.53 -10.94 -17.03
N ARG A 188 -8.04 -11.86 -17.87
CA ARG A 188 -8.85 -12.79 -18.68
C ARG A 188 -9.98 -13.51 -17.91
N PRO A 189 -9.83 -13.91 -16.63
CA PRO A 189 -10.94 -14.50 -15.87
C PRO A 189 -12.17 -13.59 -15.80
N TRP A 190 -11.98 -12.27 -15.75
CA TRP A 190 -13.07 -11.30 -15.72
C TRP A 190 -13.56 -10.94 -17.12
N LEU A 191 -12.64 -10.79 -18.09
CA LEU A 191 -13.00 -10.43 -19.47
C LEU A 191 -13.84 -11.51 -20.17
N ARG A 192 -13.83 -12.74 -19.66
CA ARG A 192 -14.65 -13.85 -20.17
C ARG A 192 -15.98 -14.01 -19.44
N MET A 193 -16.26 -13.21 -18.43
CA MET A 193 -17.54 -13.25 -17.73
C MET A 193 -18.63 -12.68 -18.64
N PRO A 194 -19.85 -13.26 -18.66
CA PRO A 194 -20.99 -12.67 -19.36
C PRO A 194 -21.27 -11.24 -18.91
N GLU A 195 -21.06 -10.99 -17.61
CA GLU A 195 -21.18 -9.69 -16.97
C GLU A 195 -19.90 -9.42 -16.17
N PRO A 196 -18.91 -8.71 -16.74
CA PRO A 196 -17.66 -8.41 -16.05
C PRO A 196 -17.88 -7.38 -14.94
N PRO A 197 -16.95 -7.26 -13.98
CA PRO A 197 -17.04 -6.23 -12.96
C PRO A 197 -17.03 -4.82 -13.55
N ASP A 198 -17.98 -3.98 -13.14
CA ASP A 198 -18.01 -2.56 -13.53
C ASP A 198 -17.20 -1.67 -12.56
N THR A 199 -16.90 -2.21 -11.38
CA THR A 199 -16.19 -1.52 -10.30
C THR A 199 -15.07 -2.41 -9.80
N VAL A 200 -13.83 -1.91 -9.81
CA VAL A 200 -12.64 -2.68 -9.42
C VAL A 200 -11.98 -2.08 -8.19
N VAL A 201 -11.81 -2.90 -7.16
CA VAL A 201 -11.02 -2.63 -5.97
C VAL A 201 -9.57 -3.01 -6.23
N LEU A 202 -8.67 -2.05 -6.06
CA LEU A 202 -7.22 -2.25 -6.06
C LEU A 202 -6.75 -2.54 -4.63
N GLY A 203 -6.75 -3.82 -4.25
CA GLY A 203 -6.42 -4.34 -2.91
C GLY A 203 -4.94 -4.61 -2.66
N CYS A 204 -4.06 -3.97 -3.42
CA CYS A 204 -2.61 -3.96 -3.24
C CYS A 204 -2.09 -2.56 -3.56
N THR A 205 -1.14 -2.08 -2.75
CA THR A 205 -0.54 -0.74 -2.88
C THR A 205 0.18 -0.51 -4.21
N HIS A 206 0.59 -1.56 -4.91
CA HIS A 206 1.19 -1.50 -6.24
C HIS A 206 0.20 -1.24 -7.38
N PHE A 207 -1.03 -1.72 -7.25
CA PHE A 207 -1.95 -1.73 -8.39
C PHE A 207 -2.44 -0.35 -8.84
N PRO A 208 -2.56 0.68 -7.97
CA PRO A 208 -2.80 2.06 -8.41
C PRO A 208 -1.77 2.59 -9.42
N LEU A 209 -0.53 2.06 -9.40
CA LEU A 209 0.51 2.45 -10.36
C LEU A 209 0.20 2.00 -11.79
N LEU A 210 -0.63 0.98 -11.94
CA LEU A 210 -1.07 0.42 -13.22
C LEU A 210 -2.44 0.96 -13.67
N ARG A 211 -2.95 2.01 -13.02
CA ARG A 211 -4.30 2.53 -13.27
C ARG A 211 -4.52 2.92 -14.72
N ASP A 212 -3.55 3.60 -15.34
CA ASP A 212 -3.68 4.09 -16.71
C ASP A 212 -3.77 2.91 -17.69
N GLU A 213 -3.00 1.85 -17.46
CA GLU A 213 -3.01 0.64 -18.27
C GLU A 213 -4.28 -0.19 -18.04
N LEU A 214 -4.74 -0.28 -16.80
CA LEU A 214 -6.01 -0.93 -16.44
C LEU A 214 -7.20 -0.26 -17.15
N LEU A 215 -7.19 1.07 -17.28
CA LEU A 215 -8.22 1.82 -18.02
C LEU A 215 -8.10 1.66 -19.55
N GLN A 216 -6.89 1.42 -20.06
CA GLN A 216 -6.61 1.19 -21.49
C GLN A 216 -6.79 -0.26 -21.95
N SER A 217 -7.02 -1.18 -21.02
CA SER A 217 -7.34 -2.57 -21.33
C SER A 217 -8.86 -2.73 -21.35
N PRO A 218 -9.55 -2.41 -22.46
CA PRO A 218 -10.99 -2.63 -22.54
C PRO A 218 -11.30 -4.10 -22.30
N ALA A 219 -12.46 -4.32 -21.69
CA ALA A 219 -13.08 -5.63 -21.59
C ALA A 219 -13.47 -6.19 -22.97
#